data_AF-A0A2V2GKL9-F1
#
_entry.id   AF-A0A2V2GKL9-F1
#
_cell.length_a   1.000
_cell.length_b   1.000
_cell.length_c   1.000
_cell.angle_alpha   90.00
_cell.angle_beta   90.00
_cell.angle_gamma   90.00
#
_symmetry.space_group_name_H-M   'P 1'
#
loop_
_entity.id
_entity.type
_entity.pdbx_description
1 polymer ?
#
loop_
_entity_poly.entity_id
_entity_poly.type
_entity_poly.pdbx_seq_one_letter_code
_entity_poly.pdbx_strand_id
1 'polypeptide(L)'
;MKEYDVVAVGLGPAATSAAIYTAMGGYKTLLVGEKGGSLYRAEKIANYYAGGEIGGRELFERGLKQAEAVGAHVVYRQVVEITFAENGFLLKTAEEEYAAKAVLLATGVARNKPKLEGLDAFGGKGVSWCAVCDGFFYRRKKVGVYGAGEYAASEAKYLAGIGCDVTLFTDGRPVPDGAAFANGEKLGGLYGGERLEGVTLANGEKLPLSAMFIAEGVASSGDFAKMLGIETENNAVKVNARCETNVPALFAAGDCTGGLLQVAKAVGQGAVAGFEICRYLKK
;
A
#
# COMPACT_ATOMS: atom_id res chain seq x y z
N MET A 1 -10.87 18.08 2.97
CA MET A 1 -10.94 16.98 2.00
C MET A 1 -10.69 17.54 0.61
N LYS A 2 -9.70 17.01 -0.13
CA LYS A 2 -9.37 17.48 -1.50
C LYS A 2 -10.03 16.54 -2.53
N GLU A 3 -10.69 17.10 -3.53
CA GLU A 3 -11.42 16.31 -4.54
C GLU A 3 -10.62 16.16 -5.83
N TYR A 4 -10.64 14.95 -6.39
CA TYR A 4 -10.02 14.55 -7.65
C TYR A 4 -10.97 13.66 -8.44
N ASP A 5 -10.88 13.70 -9.77
CA ASP A 5 -11.59 12.73 -10.61
C ASP A 5 -10.89 11.36 -10.53
N VAL A 6 -9.55 11.38 -10.53
CA VAL A 6 -8.72 10.18 -10.51
C VAL A 6 -7.64 10.29 -9.44
N VAL A 7 -7.50 9.26 -8.62
CA VAL A 7 -6.35 9.10 -7.72
C VAL A 7 -5.59 7.81 -8.05
N ALA A 8 -4.33 7.96 -8.47
CA ALA A 8 -3.39 6.87 -8.64
C ALA A 8 -2.55 6.67 -7.38
N VAL A 9 -2.64 5.49 -6.77
CA VAL A 9 -1.89 5.11 -5.57
C VAL A 9 -0.57 4.46 -6.00
N GLY A 10 0.51 5.21 -5.81
CA GLY A 10 1.86 4.86 -6.25
C GLY A 10 2.47 5.94 -7.15
N LEU A 11 3.80 6.01 -7.19
CA LEU A 11 4.56 6.95 -8.03
C LEU A 11 5.41 6.25 -9.10
N GLY A 12 5.21 4.93 -9.29
CA GLY A 12 5.95 4.13 -10.27
C GLY A 12 5.46 4.31 -11.72
N PRO A 13 6.10 3.62 -12.68
CA PRO A 13 5.80 3.80 -14.11
C PRO A 13 4.34 3.61 -14.52
N ALA A 14 3.63 2.68 -13.88
CA ALA A 14 2.21 2.45 -14.14
C ALA A 14 1.34 3.64 -13.72
N ALA A 15 1.56 4.17 -12.51
CA ALA A 15 0.85 5.34 -12.01
C ALA A 15 1.13 6.57 -12.88
N THR A 16 2.41 6.82 -13.17
CA THR A 16 2.85 7.93 -14.01
C THR A 16 2.26 7.87 -15.41
N SER A 17 2.31 6.70 -16.05
CA SER A 17 1.72 6.51 -17.38
C SER A 17 0.21 6.77 -17.37
N ALA A 18 -0.53 6.17 -16.43
CA ALA A 18 -1.97 6.39 -16.30
C ALA A 18 -2.31 7.86 -16.03
N ALA A 19 -1.52 8.54 -15.20
CA ALA A 19 -1.73 9.93 -14.85
C ALA A 19 -1.55 10.86 -16.05
N ILE A 20 -0.58 10.59 -16.92
CA ILE A 20 -0.43 11.33 -18.19
C ILE A 20 -1.70 11.23 -19.03
N TYR A 21 -2.22 10.01 -19.24
CA TYR A 21 -3.42 9.80 -20.06
C TYR A 21 -4.69 10.41 -19.44
N THR A 22 -4.85 10.32 -18.11
CA THR A 22 -6.02 10.86 -17.42
C THR A 22 -5.99 12.38 -17.35
N ALA A 23 -4.83 12.99 -17.08
CA ALA A 23 -4.66 14.44 -17.13
C ALA A 23 -4.86 15.00 -18.55
N MET A 24 -4.28 14.36 -19.59
CA MET A 24 -4.53 14.72 -20.99
C MET A 24 -6.01 14.53 -21.39
N GLY A 25 -6.71 13.62 -20.73
CA GLY A 25 -8.15 13.41 -20.88
C GLY A 25 -9.02 14.52 -20.28
N GLY A 26 -8.40 15.51 -19.61
CA GLY A 26 -9.09 16.63 -18.95
C GLY A 26 -9.55 16.33 -17.52
N TYR A 27 -9.11 15.22 -16.92
CA TYR A 27 -9.50 14.83 -15.57
C TYR A 27 -8.54 15.35 -14.51
N LYS A 28 -9.08 15.85 -13.40
CA LYS A 28 -8.28 16.28 -12.26
C LYS A 28 -7.64 15.06 -11.61
N THR A 29 -6.34 14.90 -11.83
CA THR A 29 -5.61 13.66 -11.55
C THR A 29 -4.56 13.86 -10.47
N LEU A 30 -4.56 12.99 -9.46
CA LEU A 30 -3.56 12.94 -8.38
C LEU A 30 -2.77 11.64 -8.45
N LEU A 31 -1.44 11.74 -8.33
CA LEU A 31 -0.58 10.64 -7.93
C LEU A 31 -0.21 10.83 -6.45
N VAL A 32 -0.40 9.81 -5.64
CA VAL A 32 -0.04 9.82 -4.22
C VAL A 32 0.77 8.58 -3.88
N GLY A 33 1.93 8.78 -3.28
CA GLY A 33 2.79 7.69 -2.83
C GLY A 33 4.12 8.19 -2.30
N GLU A 34 4.98 7.28 -1.86
CA GLU A 34 6.31 7.64 -1.35
C GLU A 34 7.39 7.62 -2.44
N LYS A 35 8.46 8.38 -2.23
CA LYS A 35 9.68 8.24 -3.06
C LYS A 35 10.30 6.87 -2.80
N GLY A 36 10.53 6.11 -3.87
CA GLY A 36 11.21 4.83 -3.77
C GLY A 36 10.68 3.80 -4.76
N GLY A 37 10.55 2.57 -4.29
CA GLY A 37 10.21 1.41 -5.12
C GLY A 37 11.38 0.86 -5.94
N SER A 38 11.12 -0.23 -6.64
CA SER A 38 12.15 -0.98 -7.39
C SER A 38 12.81 -0.15 -8.49
N LEU A 39 12.04 0.71 -9.16
CA LEU A 39 12.57 1.60 -10.21
C LEU A 39 13.58 2.59 -9.63
N TYR A 40 13.21 3.32 -8.57
CA TYR A 40 14.04 4.39 -8.02
C TYR A 40 15.41 3.89 -7.52
N ARG A 41 15.49 2.62 -7.12
CA ARG A 41 16.72 1.95 -6.65
C ARG A 41 17.55 1.31 -7.77
N ALA A 42 17.03 1.23 -8.99
CA ALA A 42 17.75 0.61 -10.10
C ALA A 42 18.91 1.52 -10.55
N GLU A 43 20.14 1.00 -10.49
CA GLU A 43 21.33 1.76 -10.90
C GLU A 43 21.32 2.04 -12.41
N LYS A 44 20.90 1.06 -13.21
CA LYS A 44 20.95 1.12 -14.67
C LYS A 44 19.80 0.35 -15.31
N ILE A 45 19.15 0.97 -16.29
CA ILE A 45 18.09 0.41 -17.11
C ILE A 45 18.51 0.55 -18.57
N ALA A 46 18.59 -0.57 -19.29
CA ALA A 46 18.99 -0.61 -20.70
C ALA A 46 17.97 -1.33 -21.59
N ASN A 47 16.84 -1.75 -21.02
CA ASN A 47 15.81 -2.55 -21.67
C ASN A 47 14.47 -1.81 -21.80
N TYR A 48 14.48 -0.46 -21.71
CA TYR A 48 13.31 0.38 -21.95
C TYR A 48 13.44 1.06 -23.32
N TYR A 49 12.53 0.72 -24.23
CA TYR A 49 12.56 1.19 -25.63
C TYR A 49 12.62 2.72 -25.70
N ALA A 50 13.49 3.24 -26.58
CA ALA A 50 13.77 4.67 -26.76
C ALA A 50 14.28 5.43 -25.51
N GLY A 51 14.60 4.74 -24.41
CA GLY A 51 15.19 5.33 -23.20
C GLY A 51 16.72 5.34 -23.16
N GLY A 52 17.38 4.58 -24.05
CA GLY A 52 18.82 4.33 -23.98
C GLY A 52 19.21 3.68 -22.66
N GLU A 53 20.48 3.82 -22.27
CA GLU A 53 20.90 3.52 -20.90
C GLU A 53 20.53 4.69 -19.99
N ILE A 54 19.76 4.43 -18.94
CA ILE A 54 19.28 5.46 -18.01
C ILE A 54 19.29 4.95 -16.57
N GLY A 55 19.55 5.84 -15.61
CA GLY A 55 19.41 5.53 -14.18
C GLY A 55 17.93 5.42 -13.78
N GLY A 56 17.60 4.50 -12.88
CA GLY A 56 16.22 4.30 -12.43
C GLY A 56 15.62 5.52 -11.72
N ARG A 57 16.42 6.20 -10.89
CA ARG A 57 16.04 7.49 -10.27
C ARG A 57 15.73 8.56 -11.31
N GLU A 58 16.58 8.68 -12.33
CA GLU A 58 16.40 9.65 -13.40
C GLU A 58 15.12 9.36 -14.20
N LEU A 59 14.89 8.10 -14.56
CA LEU A 59 13.66 7.69 -15.25
C LEU A 59 12.40 7.98 -14.42
N PHE A 60 12.45 7.71 -13.12
CA PHE A 60 11.37 8.03 -12.18
C PHE A 60 11.06 9.53 -12.14
N GLU A 61 12.08 10.38 -11.92
CA GLU A 61 11.91 11.83 -11.83
C GLU A 61 11.45 12.44 -13.16
N ARG A 62 11.99 11.98 -14.29
CA ARG A 62 11.55 12.41 -15.63
C ARG A 62 10.09 12.06 -15.88
N GLY A 63 9.67 10.85 -15.49
CA GLY A 63 8.29 10.41 -15.63
C GLY A 63 7.32 11.30 -14.85
N LEU A 64 7.59 11.55 -13.55
CA LEU A 64 6.73 12.41 -12.74
C LEU A 64 6.63 13.84 -13.30
N LYS A 65 7.75 14.41 -13.76
CA LYS A 65 7.76 15.72 -14.43
C LYS A 65 6.91 15.75 -15.69
N GLN A 66 6.86 14.66 -16.47
CA GLN A 66 5.98 14.56 -17.64
C GLN A 66 4.51 14.57 -17.24
N ALA A 67 4.13 13.85 -16.18
CA ALA A 67 2.76 13.84 -15.67
C ALA A 67 2.36 15.25 -15.15
N GLU A 68 3.24 15.92 -14.40
CA GLU A 68 3.02 17.29 -13.93
C GLU A 68 2.88 18.30 -15.08
N ALA A 69 3.69 18.16 -16.13
CA ALA A 69 3.66 19.05 -17.29
C ALA A 69 2.32 19.02 -18.05
N VAL A 70 1.57 17.91 -17.97
CA VAL A 70 0.22 17.78 -18.57
C VAL A 70 -0.90 18.04 -17.57
N GLY A 71 -0.59 18.47 -16.34
CA GLY A 71 -1.56 18.90 -15.33
C GLY A 71 -1.90 17.90 -14.23
N ALA A 72 -1.18 16.78 -14.12
CA ALA A 72 -1.33 15.89 -12.98
C ALA A 72 -0.68 16.48 -11.72
N HIS A 73 -1.24 16.20 -10.54
CA HIS A 73 -0.65 16.59 -9.25
C HIS A 73 0.10 15.41 -8.63
N VAL A 74 1.27 15.68 -8.05
CA VAL A 74 2.05 14.66 -7.33
C VAL A 74 2.11 15.02 -5.85
N VAL A 75 1.76 14.07 -4.98
CA VAL A 75 1.89 14.20 -3.53
C VAL A 75 2.75 13.07 -2.98
N TYR A 76 3.80 13.45 -2.26
CA TYR A 76 4.70 12.52 -1.58
C TYR A 76 4.17 12.17 -0.19
N ARG A 77 3.16 11.29 -0.15
CA ARG A 77 2.52 10.81 1.08
C ARG A 77 2.13 9.35 0.93
N GLN A 78 2.07 8.66 2.05
CA GLN A 78 1.65 7.28 2.11
C GLN A 78 0.12 7.17 2.26
N VAL A 79 -0.53 6.48 1.32
CA VAL A 79 -1.93 6.08 1.51
C VAL A 79 -1.97 4.90 2.47
N VAL A 80 -2.77 5.02 3.52
CA VAL A 80 -2.91 4.01 4.57
C VAL A 80 -4.27 3.31 4.54
N GLU A 81 -5.28 3.96 3.97
CA GLU A 81 -6.64 3.45 3.92
C GLU A 81 -7.34 3.91 2.63
N ILE A 82 -8.14 3.02 2.04
CA ILE A 82 -9.08 3.35 0.96
C ILE A 82 -10.43 2.76 1.33
N THR A 83 -11.48 3.58 1.27
CA THR A 83 -12.86 3.18 1.59
C THR A 83 -13.82 3.65 0.50
N PHE A 84 -15.00 3.04 0.44
CA PHE A 84 -16.09 3.51 -0.40
C PHE A 84 -16.68 4.81 0.15
N ALA A 85 -17.03 5.72 -0.75
CA ALA A 85 -17.78 6.94 -0.47
C ALA A 85 -19.03 6.99 -1.36
N GLU A 86 -19.98 7.88 -1.04
CA GLU A 86 -21.24 8.02 -1.78
C GLU A 86 -21.02 8.18 -3.30
N ASN A 87 -19.99 8.93 -3.69
CA ASN A 87 -19.61 9.17 -5.09
C ASN A 87 -18.16 8.76 -5.37
N GLY A 88 -17.82 7.50 -5.10
CA GLY A 88 -16.53 6.90 -5.44
C GLY A 88 -15.78 6.40 -4.20
N PHE A 89 -14.61 6.98 -3.93
CA PHE A 89 -13.69 6.51 -2.91
C PHE A 89 -13.16 7.65 -2.03
N LEU A 90 -12.84 7.31 -0.78
CA LEU A 90 -12.09 8.15 0.13
C LEU A 90 -10.74 7.47 0.42
N LEU A 91 -9.65 8.17 0.11
CA LEU A 91 -8.29 7.75 0.41
C LEU A 91 -7.75 8.59 1.56
N LYS A 92 -7.15 7.93 2.56
CA LYS A 92 -6.54 8.61 3.70
C LYS A 92 -5.04 8.42 3.74
N THR A 93 -4.35 9.49 4.12
CA THR A 93 -2.95 9.50 4.53
C THR A 93 -2.87 9.89 6.01
N ALA A 94 -1.68 9.96 6.59
CA ALA A 94 -1.52 10.42 7.96
C ALA A 94 -2.00 11.87 8.20
N GLU A 95 -1.99 12.70 7.16
CA GLU A 95 -2.22 14.15 7.26
C GLU A 95 -3.46 14.64 6.52
N GLU A 96 -3.83 13.98 5.42
CA GLU A 96 -4.84 14.46 4.48
C GLU A 96 -5.76 13.35 3.97
N GLU A 97 -6.96 13.75 3.58
CA GLU A 97 -7.96 12.90 2.92
C GLU A 97 -8.29 13.41 1.51
N TYR A 98 -8.41 12.46 0.58
CA TYR A 98 -8.71 12.70 -0.83
C TYR A 98 -9.96 11.95 -1.25
N ALA A 99 -10.91 12.64 -1.87
CA ALA A 99 -12.05 12.03 -2.52
C ALA A 99 -11.75 11.80 -4.01
N ALA A 100 -12.11 10.64 -4.53
CA ALA A 100 -11.82 10.22 -5.91
C ALA A 100 -13.03 9.53 -6.54
N LYS A 101 -13.37 9.88 -7.79
CA LYS A 101 -14.41 9.15 -8.55
C LYS A 101 -13.90 7.79 -9.05
N ALA A 102 -12.62 7.73 -9.44
CA ALA A 102 -11.94 6.50 -9.85
C ALA A 102 -10.58 6.38 -9.16
N VAL A 103 -10.17 5.14 -8.87
CA VAL A 103 -8.89 4.83 -8.23
C VAL A 103 -8.08 3.87 -9.10
N LEU A 104 -6.78 4.14 -9.22
CA LEU A 104 -5.80 3.21 -9.78
C LEU A 104 -4.85 2.73 -8.69
N LEU A 105 -4.84 1.42 -8.43
CA LEU A 105 -3.81 0.78 -7.62
C LEU A 105 -2.57 0.52 -8.49
N ALA A 106 -1.48 1.21 -8.19
CA ALA A 106 -0.18 1.07 -8.87
C ALA A 106 0.96 0.98 -7.84
N THR A 107 0.70 0.27 -6.75
CA THR A 107 1.56 0.15 -5.55
C THR A 107 2.79 -0.74 -5.73
N GLY A 108 2.89 -1.44 -6.86
CA GLY A 108 3.93 -2.45 -7.10
C GLY A 108 3.73 -3.73 -6.27
N VAL A 109 4.80 -4.51 -6.08
CA VAL A 109 4.77 -5.75 -5.28
C VAL A 109 5.13 -5.45 -3.82
N ALA A 110 4.33 -5.96 -2.88
CA ALA A 110 4.70 -5.98 -1.48
C ALA A 110 5.95 -6.85 -1.27
N ARG A 111 7.04 -6.27 -0.77
CA ARG A 111 8.30 -7.00 -0.50
C ARG A 111 8.70 -6.95 0.97
N ASN A 112 7.75 -6.97 1.89
CA ASN A 112 8.07 -6.77 3.30
C ASN A 112 7.42 -7.84 4.17
N LYS A 113 7.93 -9.07 4.08
CA LYS A 113 7.74 -10.04 5.16
C LYS A 113 8.88 -9.83 6.16
N PRO A 114 8.59 -9.37 7.39
CA PRO A 114 9.65 -9.16 8.38
C PRO A 114 10.32 -10.49 8.72
N LYS A 115 11.63 -10.40 8.99
CA LYS A 115 12.41 -11.54 9.50
C LYS A 115 12.16 -11.69 11.00
N LEU A 116 10.94 -12.10 11.36
CA LEU A 116 10.52 -12.32 12.74
C LEU A 116 10.28 -13.82 12.96
N GLU A 117 10.93 -14.38 13.98
CA GLU A 117 10.77 -15.80 14.31
C GLU A 117 9.33 -16.10 14.74
N GLY A 118 8.80 -17.26 14.32
CA GLY A 118 7.42 -17.68 14.59
C GLY A 118 6.34 -17.06 13.68
N LEU A 119 6.70 -16.12 12.80
CA LEU A 119 5.73 -15.42 11.94
C LEU A 119 4.90 -16.36 11.05
N ASP A 120 5.54 -17.34 10.41
CA ASP A 120 4.85 -18.32 9.56
C ASP A 120 4.04 -19.34 10.36
N ALA A 121 4.57 -19.77 11.51
CA ALA A 121 3.94 -20.77 12.36
C ALA A 121 2.57 -20.30 12.88
N PHE A 122 2.44 -19.00 13.13
CA PHE A 122 1.22 -18.40 13.68
C PHE A 122 0.36 -17.67 12.63
N GLY A 123 0.68 -17.78 11.34
CA GLY A 123 -0.14 -17.23 10.25
C GLY A 123 -1.58 -17.76 10.29
N GLY A 124 -2.57 -16.87 10.45
CA GLY A 124 -3.98 -17.25 10.63
C GLY A 124 -4.31 -17.86 12.01
N LYS A 125 -3.31 -18.01 12.89
CA LYS A 125 -3.43 -18.53 14.26
C LYS A 125 -3.06 -17.46 15.31
N GLY A 126 -3.22 -16.19 14.96
CA GLY A 126 -2.87 -15.04 15.79
C GLY A 126 -2.00 -14.01 15.09
N VAL A 127 -1.32 -14.39 13.99
CA VAL A 127 -0.69 -13.41 13.08
C VAL A 127 -1.69 -13.04 11.98
N SER A 128 -1.92 -11.74 11.80
CA SER A 128 -2.75 -11.16 10.75
C SER A 128 -1.98 -10.10 9.96
N TRP A 129 -2.41 -9.87 8.73
CA TRP A 129 -1.86 -8.84 7.82
C TRP A 129 -2.88 -7.73 7.54
N CYS A 130 -4.05 -7.76 8.18
CA CYS A 130 -5.11 -6.78 7.93
C CYS A 130 -5.85 -6.48 9.24
N ALA A 131 -5.57 -5.33 9.86
CA ALA A 131 -6.28 -4.92 11.07
C ALA A 131 -7.77 -4.73 10.84
N VAL A 132 -8.15 -4.15 9.69
CA VAL A 132 -9.55 -3.91 9.32
C VAL A 132 -10.35 -5.22 9.21
N CYS A 133 -9.72 -6.28 8.73
CA CYS A 133 -10.37 -7.57 8.51
C CYS A 133 -10.54 -8.37 9.81
N ASP A 134 -9.45 -8.52 10.56
CA ASP A 134 -9.41 -9.45 11.70
C ASP A 134 -9.54 -8.75 13.06
N GLY A 135 -9.30 -7.44 13.12
CA GLY A 135 -9.26 -6.66 14.36
C GLY A 135 -10.52 -6.80 15.20
N PHE A 136 -11.69 -6.92 14.56
CA PHE A 136 -12.96 -7.14 15.22
C PHE A 136 -12.93 -8.36 16.18
N PHE A 137 -12.25 -9.45 15.83
CA PHE A 137 -12.18 -10.67 16.64
C PHE A 137 -11.29 -10.56 17.89
N TYR A 138 -10.53 -9.46 17.98
CA TYR A 138 -9.58 -9.20 19.07
C TYR A 138 -9.98 -8.02 19.97
N ARG A 139 -11.20 -7.49 19.85
CA ARG A 139 -11.72 -6.47 20.77
C ARG A 139 -11.55 -6.89 22.23
N ARG A 140 -11.15 -5.94 23.07
CA ARG A 140 -10.86 -6.11 24.50
C ARG A 140 -9.73 -7.11 24.80
N LYS A 141 -8.91 -7.46 23.80
CA LYS A 141 -7.72 -8.28 23.97
C LYS A 141 -6.47 -7.44 23.75
N LYS A 142 -5.35 -7.93 24.28
CA LYS A 142 -4.01 -7.41 24.00
C LYS A 142 -3.60 -7.79 22.60
N VAL A 143 -3.19 -6.83 21.77
CA VAL A 143 -2.73 -7.07 20.40
C VAL A 143 -1.45 -6.28 20.13
N GLY A 144 -0.56 -6.87 19.34
CA GLY A 144 0.62 -6.20 18.80
C GLY A 144 0.38 -5.72 17.37
N VAL A 145 0.98 -4.59 17.01
CA VAL A 145 1.20 -4.20 15.61
C VAL A 145 2.70 -4.17 15.37
N TYR A 146 3.20 -4.89 14.36
CA TYR A 146 4.60 -4.87 13.96
C TYR A 146 4.81 -3.86 12.83
N GLY A 147 5.68 -2.87 13.04
CA GLY A 147 6.07 -1.90 12.04
C GLY A 147 6.48 -0.57 12.67
N ALA A 148 7.15 0.28 11.89
CA ALA A 148 7.67 1.57 12.36
C ALA A 148 7.28 2.77 11.46
N GLY A 149 6.43 2.55 10.45
CA GLY A 149 5.99 3.59 9.51
C GLY A 149 4.59 4.13 9.80
N GLU A 150 4.13 5.06 8.96
CA GLU A 150 2.80 5.67 9.08
C GLU A 150 1.67 4.64 9.00
N TYR A 151 1.81 3.62 8.16
CA TYR A 151 0.81 2.54 8.07
C TYR A 151 0.70 1.73 9.37
N ALA A 152 1.83 1.40 10.01
CA ALA A 152 1.79 0.71 11.30
C ALA A 152 1.12 1.55 12.38
N ALA A 153 1.41 2.86 12.40
CA ALA A 153 0.74 3.79 13.30
C ALA A 153 -0.77 3.90 13.00
N SER A 154 -1.17 3.89 11.73
CA SER A 154 -2.57 3.90 11.30
C SER A 154 -3.31 2.64 11.74
N GLU A 155 -2.75 1.45 11.48
CA GLU A 155 -3.32 0.17 11.88
C GLU A 155 -3.47 0.08 13.41
N ALA A 156 -2.46 0.55 14.16
CA ALA A 156 -2.51 0.61 15.61
C ALA A 156 -3.63 1.53 16.12
N LYS A 157 -3.79 2.72 15.52
CA LYS A 157 -4.88 3.65 15.85
C LYS A 157 -6.25 3.06 15.54
N TYR A 158 -6.40 2.38 14.40
CA TYR A 158 -7.64 1.68 14.05
C TYR A 158 -8.00 0.61 15.10
N LEU A 159 -7.05 -0.25 15.47
CA LEU A 159 -7.26 -1.30 16.47
C LEU A 159 -7.61 -0.73 17.85
N ALA A 160 -6.95 0.35 18.26
CA ALA A 160 -7.28 1.04 19.50
C ALA A 160 -8.71 1.61 19.46
N GLY A 161 -9.10 2.21 18.32
CA GLY A 161 -10.44 2.77 18.11
C GLY A 161 -11.58 1.74 18.20
N ILE A 162 -11.33 0.48 17.81
CA ILE A 162 -12.32 -0.61 17.96
C ILE A 162 -12.27 -1.29 19.35
N GLY A 163 -11.41 -0.81 20.26
CA GLY A 163 -11.35 -1.26 21.66
C GLY A 163 -10.36 -2.39 21.95
N CYS A 164 -9.31 -2.55 21.13
CA CYS A 164 -8.18 -3.43 21.47
C CYS A 164 -7.19 -2.71 22.41
N ASP A 165 -6.49 -3.49 23.25
CA ASP A 165 -5.34 -3.00 24.04
C ASP A 165 -4.08 -3.18 23.18
N VAL A 166 -3.60 -2.10 22.55
CA VAL A 166 -2.64 -2.15 21.45
C VAL A 166 -1.23 -1.84 21.95
N THR A 167 -0.24 -2.57 21.44
CA THR A 167 1.18 -2.17 21.48
C THR A 167 1.76 -2.16 20.06
N LEU A 168 2.36 -1.04 19.66
CA LEU A 168 3.07 -0.89 18.39
C LEU A 168 4.55 -1.26 18.58
N PHE A 169 4.97 -2.42 18.07
CA PHE A 169 6.34 -2.89 18.12
C PHE A 169 7.14 -2.41 16.91
N THR A 170 8.13 -1.54 17.14
CA THR A 170 8.98 -1.01 16.06
C THR A 170 10.25 -1.84 15.84
N ASP A 171 10.53 -2.84 16.68
CA ASP A 171 11.63 -3.79 16.51
C ASP A 171 13.01 -3.10 16.46
N GLY A 172 13.30 -2.27 17.46
CA GLY A 172 14.56 -1.52 17.56
C GLY A 172 14.66 -0.28 16.66
N ARG A 173 13.61 0.04 15.90
CA ARG A 173 13.56 1.22 15.02
C ARG A 173 12.95 2.43 15.73
N PRO A 174 13.22 3.66 15.25
CA PRO A 174 12.61 4.86 15.80
C PRO A 174 11.08 4.75 15.90
N VAL A 175 10.56 5.18 17.05
CA VAL A 175 9.12 5.24 17.29
C VAL A 175 8.51 6.39 16.49
N PRO A 176 7.41 6.18 15.75
CA PRO A 176 6.69 7.27 15.09
C PRO A 176 6.24 8.33 16.10
N ASP A 177 6.39 9.61 15.75
CA ASP A 177 5.97 10.71 16.60
C ASP A 177 4.48 10.61 16.97
N GLY A 178 4.16 10.78 18.26
CA GLY A 178 2.79 10.71 18.78
C GLY A 178 2.22 9.29 18.95
N ALA A 179 3.02 8.23 18.77
CA ALA A 179 2.59 6.86 19.04
C ALA A 179 2.58 6.54 20.55
N ALA A 180 1.50 6.89 21.24
CA ALA A 180 1.33 6.68 22.68
C ALA A 180 1.43 5.21 23.14
N PHE A 181 1.33 4.25 22.21
CA PHE A 181 1.30 2.81 22.46
C PHE A 181 2.55 2.08 21.94
N ALA A 182 3.63 2.80 21.63
CA ALA A 182 4.79 2.20 20.99
C ALA A 182 5.78 1.56 21.98
N ASN A 183 6.35 0.43 21.56
CA ASN A 183 7.47 -0.26 22.18
C ASN A 183 8.62 -0.30 21.17
N GLY A 184 9.71 0.38 21.52
CA GLY A 184 10.92 0.51 20.70
C GLY A 184 11.88 -0.68 20.79
N GLU A 185 11.64 -1.62 21.71
CA GLU A 185 12.55 -2.73 21.96
C GLU A 185 12.65 -3.66 20.75
N LYS A 186 13.83 -4.25 20.58
CA LYS A 186 14.06 -5.25 19.54
C LYS A 186 13.30 -6.53 19.89
N LEU A 187 12.67 -7.16 18.91
CA LEU A 187 11.96 -8.41 19.10
C LEU A 187 12.91 -9.61 18.94
N GLY A 188 12.77 -10.57 19.83
CA GLY A 188 13.40 -11.89 19.74
C GLY A 188 12.56 -12.87 18.92
N GLY A 189 11.24 -12.76 18.95
CA GLY A 189 10.34 -13.64 18.18
C GLY A 189 8.94 -13.74 18.76
N LEU A 190 8.05 -14.44 18.06
CA LEU A 190 6.70 -14.77 18.53
C LEU A 190 6.70 -16.10 19.29
N TYR A 191 5.88 -16.21 20.33
CA TYR A 191 5.74 -17.46 21.10
C TYR A 191 4.28 -17.88 21.28
N GLY A 192 4.07 -19.18 21.48
CA GLY A 192 2.78 -19.79 21.76
C GLY A 192 2.77 -21.29 21.45
N GLY A 193 1.69 -21.97 21.84
CA GLY A 193 1.44 -23.37 21.47
C GLY A 193 0.79 -23.49 20.09
N GLU A 194 -0.49 -23.91 20.05
CA GLU A 194 -1.25 -24.01 18.80
C GLU A 194 -1.62 -22.64 18.20
N ARG A 195 -1.64 -21.58 19.02
CA ARG A 195 -1.94 -20.21 18.64
C ARG A 195 -0.90 -19.28 19.25
N LEU A 196 -0.82 -18.07 18.71
CA LEU A 196 0.00 -17.01 19.29
C LEU A 196 -0.46 -16.70 20.71
N GLU A 197 0.50 -16.61 21.64
CA GLU A 197 0.28 -16.22 23.04
C GLU A 197 1.05 -14.96 23.43
N GLY A 198 2.05 -14.56 22.63
CA GLY A 198 2.73 -13.29 22.82
C GLY A 198 4.00 -13.12 22.00
N VAL A 199 4.80 -12.13 22.39
CA VAL A 199 6.08 -11.79 21.80
C VAL A 199 7.19 -11.85 22.85
N THR A 200 8.35 -12.34 22.44
CA THR A 200 9.59 -12.29 23.23
C THR A 200 10.41 -11.12 22.73
N LEU A 201 10.84 -10.23 23.63
CA LEU A 201 11.80 -9.18 23.34
C LEU A 201 13.22 -9.75 23.31
N ALA A 202 14.16 -9.05 22.68
CA ALA A 202 15.55 -9.48 22.56
C ALA A 202 16.27 -9.58 23.91
N ASN A 203 15.77 -8.87 24.94
CA ASN A 203 16.24 -8.97 26.32
C ASN A 203 15.70 -10.22 27.06
N GLY A 204 14.86 -11.03 26.42
CA GLY A 204 14.24 -12.24 26.98
C GLY A 204 12.89 -12.02 27.67
N GLU A 205 12.45 -10.77 27.83
CA GLU A 205 11.13 -10.45 28.39
C GLU A 205 10.01 -10.97 27.48
N LYS A 206 8.96 -11.54 28.08
CA LYS A 206 7.80 -12.05 27.36
C LYS A 206 6.60 -11.16 27.62
N LEU A 207 6.03 -10.62 26.55
CA LEU A 207 4.83 -9.80 26.58
C LEU A 207 3.65 -10.60 26.01
N PRO A 208 2.61 -10.89 26.82
CA PRO A 208 1.44 -11.63 26.36
C PRO A 208 0.59 -10.83 25.37
N LEU A 209 0.25 -11.46 24.24
CA LEU A 209 -0.59 -10.89 23.17
C LEU A 209 -1.53 -11.98 22.65
N SER A 210 -2.75 -11.61 22.27
CA SER A 210 -3.68 -12.50 21.57
C SER A 210 -3.53 -12.48 20.05
N ALA A 211 -2.92 -11.41 19.50
CA ALA A 211 -2.65 -11.27 18.08
C ALA A 211 -1.43 -10.39 17.80
N MET A 212 -0.82 -10.59 16.63
CA MET A 212 0.19 -9.71 16.04
C MET A 212 -0.25 -9.33 14.62
N PHE A 213 -0.47 -8.05 14.38
CA PHE A 213 -0.80 -7.49 13.07
C PHE A 213 0.45 -6.97 12.38
N ILE A 214 0.72 -7.40 11.15
CA ILE A 214 1.95 -7.05 10.43
C ILE A 214 1.66 -5.87 9.49
N ALA A 215 2.27 -4.73 9.80
CA ALA A 215 2.15 -3.47 9.06
C ALA A 215 3.54 -2.94 8.67
N GLU A 216 4.35 -3.80 8.06
CA GLU A 216 5.74 -3.49 7.73
C GLU A 216 5.87 -2.72 6.40
N GLY A 217 6.35 -1.47 6.48
CA GLY A 217 6.52 -0.59 5.33
C GLY A 217 5.22 0.10 4.93
N VAL A 218 4.80 -0.09 3.67
CA VAL A 218 3.60 0.56 3.13
C VAL A 218 2.45 -0.39 2.87
N ALA A 219 1.23 0.13 2.95
CA ALA A 219 0.02 -0.59 2.57
C ALA A 219 0.16 -1.07 1.11
N SER A 220 0.02 -2.38 0.94
CA SER A 220 0.19 -3.04 -0.35
C SER A 220 -1.12 -3.10 -1.12
N SER A 221 -1.02 -3.45 -2.41
CA SER A 221 -2.20 -3.80 -3.20
C SER A 221 -3.00 -4.95 -2.60
N GLY A 222 -2.35 -5.88 -1.89
CA GLY A 222 -3.04 -6.95 -1.18
C GLY A 222 -3.83 -6.46 0.02
N ASP A 223 -3.33 -5.43 0.72
CA ASP A 223 -4.03 -4.82 1.86
C ASP A 223 -5.26 -4.04 1.37
N PHE A 224 -5.08 -3.19 0.35
CA PHE A 224 -6.21 -2.49 -0.29
C PHE A 224 -7.20 -3.47 -0.91
N ALA A 225 -6.73 -4.59 -1.47
CA ALA A 225 -7.63 -5.61 -2.00
C ALA A 225 -8.52 -6.22 -0.94
N LYS A 226 -7.99 -6.51 0.24
CA LYS A 226 -8.80 -6.99 1.37
C LYS A 226 -9.78 -5.93 1.86
N MET A 227 -9.34 -4.67 1.99
CA MET A 227 -10.19 -3.56 2.45
C MET A 227 -11.40 -3.32 1.53
N LEU A 228 -11.21 -3.48 0.22
CA LEU A 228 -12.22 -3.13 -0.79
C LEU A 228 -12.93 -4.35 -1.41
N GLY A 229 -12.60 -5.57 -0.97
CA GLY A 229 -13.16 -6.80 -1.55
C GLY A 229 -12.72 -7.05 -2.99
N ILE A 230 -11.48 -6.66 -3.35
CA ILE A 230 -10.91 -6.88 -4.67
C ILE A 230 -10.39 -8.32 -4.76
N GLU A 231 -10.71 -9.00 -5.86
CA GLU A 231 -10.19 -10.34 -6.13
C GLU A 231 -8.67 -10.32 -6.35
N THR A 232 -7.99 -11.32 -5.78
CA THR A 232 -6.54 -11.53 -5.98
C THR A 232 -6.28 -12.94 -6.48
N GLU A 233 -5.22 -13.10 -7.27
CA GLU A 233 -4.73 -14.38 -7.76
C GLU A 233 -3.20 -14.39 -7.64
N ASN A 234 -2.63 -15.46 -7.07
CA ASN A 234 -1.17 -15.61 -6.87
C ASN A 234 -0.50 -14.39 -6.20
N ASN A 235 -1.14 -13.82 -5.16
CA ASN A 235 -0.72 -12.61 -4.45
C ASN A 235 -0.68 -11.33 -5.30
N ALA A 236 -1.39 -11.29 -6.43
CA ALA A 236 -1.54 -10.11 -7.27
C ALA A 236 -3.02 -9.71 -7.40
N VAL A 237 -3.28 -8.42 -7.62
CA VAL A 237 -4.62 -7.93 -7.92
C VAL A 237 -5.06 -8.48 -9.27
N LYS A 238 -6.21 -9.18 -9.27
CA LYS A 238 -6.77 -9.73 -10.49
C LYS A 238 -7.41 -8.61 -11.29
N VAL A 239 -7.00 -8.50 -12.55
CA VAL A 239 -7.55 -7.54 -13.52
C VAL A 239 -7.85 -8.22 -14.84
N ASN A 240 -8.80 -7.67 -15.58
CA ASN A 240 -9.03 -8.07 -16.96
C ASN A 240 -8.06 -7.34 -17.93
N ALA A 241 -8.20 -7.57 -19.24
CA ALA A 241 -7.36 -6.94 -20.27
C ALA A 241 -7.46 -5.41 -20.32
N ARG A 242 -8.47 -4.82 -19.68
CA ARG A 242 -8.70 -3.37 -19.55
C ARG A 242 -8.16 -2.80 -18.23
N CYS A 243 -7.40 -3.59 -17.47
CA CYS A 243 -6.92 -3.22 -16.14
C CYS A 243 -8.03 -2.96 -15.10
N GLU A 244 -9.27 -3.37 -15.36
CA GLU A 244 -10.39 -3.26 -14.44
C GLU A 244 -10.33 -4.38 -13.40
N THR A 245 -10.62 -4.04 -12.14
CA THR A 245 -10.87 -5.03 -11.07
C THR A 245 -12.34 -5.48 -11.07
N ASN A 246 -12.73 -6.34 -10.13
CA ASN A 246 -14.14 -6.65 -9.88
C ASN A 246 -14.92 -5.49 -9.22
N VAL A 247 -14.23 -4.46 -8.71
CA VAL A 247 -14.86 -3.27 -8.12
C VAL A 247 -14.99 -2.18 -9.18
N PRO A 248 -16.20 -1.69 -9.49
CA PRO A 248 -16.40 -0.61 -10.45
C PRO A 248 -15.59 0.64 -10.10
N ALA A 249 -15.11 1.36 -11.12
CA ALA A 249 -14.25 2.54 -10.97
C ALA A 249 -12.88 2.30 -10.31
N LEU A 250 -12.54 1.05 -9.99
CA LEU A 250 -11.26 0.68 -9.41
C LEU A 250 -10.45 -0.19 -10.37
N PHE A 251 -9.25 0.29 -10.68
CA PHE A 251 -8.32 -0.29 -11.63
C PHE A 251 -7.03 -0.68 -10.93
N ALA A 252 -6.25 -1.58 -11.53
CA ALA A 252 -4.90 -1.86 -11.08
C ALA A 252 -3.93 -2.05 -12.26
N ALA A 253 -2.69 -1.57 -12.10
CA ALA A 253 -1.68 -1.63 -13.15
C ALA A 253 -0.25 -1.76 -12.60
N GLY A 254 0.63 -2.31 -13.43
CA GLY A 254 2.03 -2.53 -13.07
C GLY A 254 2.22 -3.78 -12.24
N ASP A 255 3.30 -3.82 -11.47
CA ASP A 255 3.75 -5.04 -10.82
C ASP A 255 2.74 -5.62 -9.81
N CYS A 256 1.83 -4.80 -9.29
CA CYS A 256 0.76 -5.25 -8.38
C CYS A 256 -0.23 -6.23 -9.04
N THR A 257 -0.26 -6.32 -10.38
CA THR A 257 -1.09 -7.27 -11.14
C THR A 257 -0.33 -8.55 -11.51
N GLY A 258 0.89 -8.75 -11.00
CA GLY A 258 1.70 -9.94 -11.28
C GLY A 258 2.18 -10.05 -12.73
N GLY A 259 2.57 -11.27 -13.12
CA GLY A 259 3.11 -11.58 -14.44
C GLY A 259 4.52 -11.01 -14.66
N LEU A 260 4.75 -10.42 -15.84
CA LEU A 260 6.04 -9.80 -16.19
C LEU A 260 6.27 -8.50 -15.40
N LEU A 261 7.32 -8.48 -14.58
CA LEU A 261 7.70 -7.31 -13.77
C LEU A 261 8.76 -6.49 -14.52
N GLN A 262 8.31 -5.58 -15.39
CA GLN A 262 9.17 -4.78 -16.26
C GLN A 262 8.60 -3.36 -16.40
N VAL A 263 9.48 -2.37 -16.56
CA VAL A 263 9.08 -0.96 -16.77
C VAL A 263 8.15 -0.85 -17.99
N ALA A 264 8.49 -1.49 -19.11
CA ALA A 264 7.68 -1.47 -20.32
C ALA A 264 6.26 -2.02 -20.09
N LYS A 265 6.13 -3.13 -19.34
CA LYS A 265 4.84 -3.71 -18.97
C LYS A 265 4.04 -2.75 -18.08
N ALA A 266 4.69 -2.16 -17.07
CA ALA A 266 4.04 -1.22 -16.17
C ALA A 266 3.54 0.04 -16.90
N VAL A 267 4.36 0.61 -17.79
CA VAL A 267 3.95 1.75 -18.64
C VAL A 267 2.78 1.39 -19.54
N GLY A 268 2.83 0.23 -20.19
CA GLY A 268 1.76 -0.25 -21.08
C GLY A 268 0.43 -0.46 -20.35
N GLN A 269 0.45 -1.14 -19.20
CA GLN A 269 -0.76 -1.29 -18.38
C GLN A 269 -1.25 0.03 -17.81
N GLY A 270 -0.35 0.93 -17.40
CA GLY A 270 -0.73 2.27 -16.97
C GLY A 270 -1.47 3.04 -18.07
N ALA A 271 -1.02 2.93 -19.32
CA ALA A 271 -1.69 3.55 -20.46
C ALA A 271 -3.10 2.98 -20.67
N VAL A 272 -3.23 1.64 -20.66
CA VAL A 272 -4.54 0.97 -20.76
C VAL A 272 -5.47 1.43 -19.64
N ALA A 273 -5.01 1.37 -18.38
CA ALA A 273 -5.80 1.81 -17.23
C ALA A 273 -6.20 3.28 -17.34
N GLY A 274 -5.30 4.17 -17.77
CA GLY A 274 -5.60 5.59 -17.95
C GLY A 274 -6.71 5.83 -18.97
N PHE A 275 -6.68 5.16 -20.13
CA PHE A 275 -7.76 5.25 -21.13
C PHE A 275 -9.09 4.69 -20.60
N GLU A 276 -9.03 3.59 -19.87
CA GLU A 276 -10.23 2.90 -19.37
C GLU A 276 -10.89 3.68 -18.22
N ILE A 277 -10.09 4.33 -17.37
CA ILE A 277 -10.57 5.32 -16.39
C ILE A 277 -11.25 6.49 -17.12
N CYS A 278 -10.61 7.05 -18.15
CA CYS A 278 -11.21 8.12 -18.95
C CYS A 278 -12.54 7.68 -19.59
N ARG A 279 -12.63 6.44 -20.07
CA ARG A 279 -13.85 5.87 -20.67
C ARG A 279 -14.94 5.64 -19.62
N TYR A 280 -14.57 5.22 -18.40
CA TYR A 280 -15.50 5.05 -17.30
C TYR A 280 -16.12 6.38 -16.87
N LEU A 281 -15.29 7.41 -16.67
CA LEU A 281 -15.72 8.72 -16.17
C LEU A 281 -16.50 9.58 -17.18
N LYS A 282 -16.48 9.23 -18.48
CA LYS A 282 -17.31 9.89 -19.51
C LYS A 282 -18.79 9.50 -19.46
N LYS A 283 -19.13 8.40 -18.78
CA LYS A 283 -20.49 7.87 -18.69
C LYS A 283 -21.26 8.56 -17.58
#